data_AF-A0A958Y8A8-F1
#
_entry.id   AF-A0A958Y8A8-F1
#
_cell.length_a   1.000
_cell.length_b   1.000
_cell.length_c   1.000
_cell.angle_alpha   90.00
_cell.angle_beta   90.00
_cell.angle_gamma   90.00
#
_symmetry.space_group_name_H-M   'P 1'
#
loop_
_entity.id
_entity.type
_entity.pdbx_description
1 polymer ?
#
loop_
_entity_poly.entity_id
_entity_poly.type
_entity_poly.pdbx_seq_one_letter_code
_entity_poly.pdbx_strand_id
1 'polypeptide(L)'
;MELFWYITLMIMLAVYLILDGYDFGAGIIHLFFAKTEKDKKAITNAIGPFWDANEVWLIAAGGVLFFAFPTLYASSFSGFYLPLIMILWLLIFRAIGLELRGQ
;
A
#
# COMPACT_ATOMS: atom_id res chain seq x y z
N MET A 1 -4.38 17.52 -22.08
CA MET A 1 -4.37 16.08 -21.75
C MET A 1 -3.59 15.79 -20.47
N GLU A 2 -2.48 16.47 -20.22
CA GLU A 2 -1.67 16.25 -18.99
C GLU A 2 -2.46 16.48 -17.68
N LEU A 3 -3.30 17.51 -17.62
CA LEU A 3 -4.14 17.78 -16.45
C LEU A 3 -5.09 16.62 -16.10
N PHE A 4 -5.64 15.94 -17.11
CA PHE A 4 -6.50 14.79 -16.90
C PHE A 4 -5.72 13.64 -16.25
N TRP A 5 -4.54 13.31 -16.79
CA TRP A 5 -3.69 12.26 -16.22
C TRP A 5 -3.18 12.61 -14.83
N TYR A 6 -2.87 13.87 -14.59
CA TYR A 6 -2.47 14.35 -13.27
C TYR A 6 -3.60 14.19 -12.24
N ILE A 7 -4.83 14.59 -12.57
CA ILE A 7 -6.00 14.42 -11.69
C ILE A 7 -6.25 12.93 -11.43
N THR A 8 -6.19 12.09 -12.47
CA THR A 8 -6.34 10.64 -12.33
C THR A 8 -5.30 10.06 -11.37
N LEU A 9 -4.03 10.41 -11.53
CA LEU A 9 -2.95 9.97 -10.64
C LEU A 9 -3.22 10.40 -9.18
N MET A 10 -3.61 11.66 -8.96
CA MET A 10 -3.89 12.17 -7.62
C MET A 10 -5.09 11.46 -6.97
N ILE A 11 -6.13 11.14 -7.74
CA ILE A 11 -7.27 10.36 -7.24
C ILE A 11 -6.83 8.96 -6.85
N MET A 12 -6.03 8.28 -7.68
CA MET A 12 -5.55 6.93 -7.39
C MET A 12 -4.69 6.90 -6.12
N LEU A 13 -3.79 7.87 -5.95
CA LEU A 13 -2.98 8.01 -4.75
C LEU A 13 -3.84 8.35 -3.53
N ALA A 14 -4.85 9.20 -3.65
CA ALA A 14 -5.77 9.51 -2.56
C ALA A 14 -6.57 8.27 -2.12
N VAL A 15 -7.08 7.49 -3.07
CA VAL A 15 -7.78 6.24 -2.79
C VAL A 15 -6.84 5.24 -2.11
N TYR A 16 -5.62 5.07 -2.62
CA TYR A 16 -4.60 4.23 -1.99
C TYR A 16 -4.33 4.66 -0.54
N LEU A 17 -4.12 5.95 -0.30
CA LEU A 17 -3.85 6.48 1.05
C LEU A 17 -5.01 6.27 2.03
N ILE A 18 -6.25 6.33 1.56
CA ILE A 18 -7.43 6.09 2.40
C ILE A 18 -7.58 4.60 2.70
N LEU A 19 -7.51 3.77 1.66
CA LEU A 19 -7.76 2.33 1.77
C LEU A 19 -6.62 1.61 2.49
N ASP A 20 -5.40 1.74 1.99
CA ASP A 20 -4.21 1.11 2.57
C ASP A 20 -3.77 1.81 3.87
N GLY A 21 -4.16 3.07 4.06
CA GLY A 21 -3.95 3.79 5.32
C GLY A 21 -4.71 3.17 6.50
N TYR A 22 -5.90 2.63 6.26
CA TYR A 22 -6.63 1.84 7.26
C TYR A 22 -5.87 0.55 7.60
N ASP A 23 -5.30 -0.14 6.61
CA ASP A 23 -4.55 -1.39 6.81
C ASP A 23 -3.28 -1.12 7.66
N PHE A 24 -2.53 -0.07 7.34
CA PHE A 24 -1.39 0.35 8.15
C PHE A 24 -1.80 0.77 9.56
N GLY A 25 -2.88 1.52 9.70
CA GLY A 25 -3.42 1.91 11.00
C GLY A 25 -3.78 0.70 11.86
N ALA A 26 -4.46 -0.28 11.27
CA ALA A 26 -4.81 -1.52 11.94
C ALA A 26 -3.57 -2.37 12.28
N GLY A 27 -2.53 -2.37 11.43
CA GLY A 27 -1.23 -2.97 11.74
C GLY A 27 -0.51 -2.33 12.94
N ILE A 28 -0.56 -0.99 13.05
CA ILE A 28 -0.02 -0.26 14.22
C ILE A 28 -0.80 -0.62 15.48
N ILE A 29 -2.13 -0.66 15.41
CA ILE A 29 -2.98 -1.08 16.54
C ILE A 29 -2.67 -2.52 16.95
N HIS A 30 -2.48 -3.41 15.98
CA HIS A 30 -2.09 -4.80 16.23
C HIS A 30 -0.75 -4.89 16.97
N LEU A 31 0.24 -4.05 16.63
CA LEU A 31 1.57 -4.08 17.26
C LEU A 31 1.57 -3.52 18.70
N PHE A 32 0.88 -2.41 18.93
CA PHE A 32 0.99 -1.68 20.21
C PHE A 32 -0.17 -1.92 21.19
N PHE A 33 -1.37 -2.25 20.70
CA PHE A 33 -2.58 -2.25 21.50
C PHE A 33 -3.28 -3.60 21.61
N ALA A 34 -2.97 -4.58 20.74
CA ALA A 34 -3.59 -5.91 20.80
C ALA A 34 -2.96 -6.79 21.91
N LYS A 35 -3.61 -6.83 23.08
CA LYS A 35 -3.12 -7.57 24.25
C LYS A 35 -3.57 -9.03 24.29
N THR A 36 -4.73 -9.34 23.74
CA THR A 36 -5.28 -10.71 23.74
C THR A 36 -5.27 -11.31 22.34
N GLU A 37 -5.25 -12.64 22.25
CA GLU A 37 -5.37 -13.36 20.96
C GLU A 37 -6.69 -13.08 20.24
N LYS A 38 -7.76 -12.76 21.00
CA LYS A 38 -9.04 -12.33 20.42
C LYS A 38 -8.91 -10.97 19.73
N ASP A 39 -8.22 -10.01 20.34
CA ASP A 39 -8.00 -8.69 19.74
C ASP A 39 -7.16 -8.79 18.48
N LYS A 40 -6.08 -9.58 18.52
CA LYS A 40 -5.22 -9.82 17.35
C LYS A 40 -6.01 -10.43 16.19
N LYS A 41 -6.82 -11.46 16.47
CA LYS A 41 -7.65 -12.12 15.45
C LYS A 41 -8.74 -11.20 14.90
N ALA A 42 -9.36 -10.37 15.74
CA ALA A 42 -10.35 -9.39 15.28
C ALA A 42 -9.74 -8.37 14.31
N ILE A 43 -8.53 -7.88 14.60
CA ILE A 43 -7.83 -6.94 13.73
C ILE A 43 -7.44 -7.61 12.40
N THR A 44 -6.83 -8.80 12.43
CA THR A 44 -6.46 -9.52 11.21
C THR A 44 -7.67 -9.82 10.33
N ASN A 45 -8.81 -10.24 10.92
CA ASN A 45 -10.03 -10.53 10.18
C ASN A 45 -10.66 -9.28 9.53
N ALA A 46 -10.42 -8.09 10.09
CA ALA A 46 -10.95 -6.85 9.53
C ALA A 46 -10.19 -6.43 8.25
N ILE A 47 -8.87 -6.66 8.21
CA ILE A 47 -7.98 -6.31 7.09
C ILE A 47 -7.94 -7.41 6.02
N GLY A 48 -7.94 -8.68 6.43
CA GLY A 48 -7.63 -9.85 5.61
C GLY A 48 -8.38 -9.95 4.27
N PRO A 49 -9.68 -9.63 4.16
CA PRO A 49 -10.40 -9.74 2.90
C PRO A 49 -10.08 -8.65 1.86
N PHE A 50 -9.51 -7.51 2.28
CA PHE A 50 -9.45 -6.30 1.44
C PHE A 50 -8.04 -5.77 1.18
N TRP A 51 -7.04 -6.14 1.99
CA TRP A 51 -5.69 -5.57 1.87
C TRP A 51 -5.06 -5.75 0.49
N ASP A 52 -5.21 -6.93 -0.13
CA ASP A 52 -4.66 -7.23 -1.46
C ASP A 52 -5.32 -6.34 -2.53
N ALA A 53 -6.64 -6.09 -2.41
CA ALA A 53 -7.35 -5.17 -3.29
C ALA A 53 -6.91 -3.71 -3.10
N ASN A 54 -6.48 -3.33 -1.89
CA ASN A 54 -6.01 -1.98 -1.60
C ASN A 54 -4.64 -1.71 -2.24
N GLU A 55 -3.75 -2.70 -2.29
CA GLU A 55 -2.42 -2.58 -2.94
C GLU A 55 -2.49 -2.32 -4.45
N VAL A 56 -3.55 -2.79 -5.12
CA VAL A 56 -3.76 -2.59 -6.56
C VAL A 56 -3.72 -1.10 -6.94
N TRP A 57 -4.20 -0.22 -6.07
CA TRP A 57 -4.18 1.23 -6.32
C TRP A 57 -2.77 1.80 -6.41
N LEU A 58 -1.82 1.30 -5.62
CA LEU A 58 -0.42 1.69 -5.69
C LEU A 58 0.22 1.22 -7.01
N ILE A 59 -0.04 -0.03 -7.39
CA ILE A 59 0.48 -0.62 -8.64
C ILE A 59 -0.06 0.16 -9.84
N ALA A 60 -1.36 0.44 -9.84
CA ALA A 60 -2.03 1.17 -10.91
C ALA A 60 -1.51 2.62 -11.00
N ALA A 61 -1.28 3.30 -9.87
CA ALA A 61 -0.66 4.63 -9.86
C ALA A 61 0.76 4.61 -10.44
N GLY A 62 1.55 3.57 -10.14
CA GLY A 62 2.85 3.33 -10.77
C GLY A 62 2.75 3.14 -12.30
N GLY A 63 1.73 2.42 -12.77
CA GLY A 63 1.45 2.26 -14.20
C GLY A 63 1.08 3.58 -14.89
N VAL A 64 0.26 4.41 -14.24
CA VAL A 64 -0.08 5.76 -14.76
C VAL A 64 1.14 6.66 -14.80
N LEU A 65 2.01 6.62 -13.78
CA LEU A 65 3.28 7.35 -13.79
C LEU A 65 4.17 6.92 -14.97
N PHE A 66 4.29 5.62 -15.22
CA PHE A 66 5.08 5.10 -16.33
C PHE A 66 4.52 5.53 -17.70
N PHE A 67 3.19 5.47 -17.88
CA PHE A 67 2.53 5.78 -19.15
C PHE A 67 2.44 7.28 -19.44
N ALA A 68 1.98 8.08 -18.48
CA ALA A 68 1.66 9.49 -18.69
C ALA A 68 2.80 10.45 -18.27
N PHE A 69 3.69 10.03 -17.37
CA PHE A 69 4.77 10.87 -16.83
C PHE A 69 6.13 10.14 -16.76
N PRO A 70 6.67 9.66 -17.89
CA PRO A 70 7.84 8.78 -17.92
C PRO A 70 9.10 9.40 -17.30
N THR A 71 9.31 10.71 -17.47
CA THR A 71 10.45 11.41 -16.85
C THR A 71 10.32 11.49 -15.34
N LEU A 72 9.11 11.72 -14.82
CA LEU A 72 8.85 11.73 -13.38
C LEU A 72 9.03 10.33 -12.78
N TYR A 73 8.54 9.30 -13.48
CA TYR A 73 8.75 7.91 -13.11
C TYR A 73 10.24 7.58 -13.03
N ALA A 74 11.00 7.83 -14.11
CA ALA A 74 12.42 7.49 -14.17
C ALA A 74 13.26 8.21 -13.10
N SER A 75 13.07 9.52 -12.95
CA SER A 75 13.80 10.32 -11.97
C SER A 75 13.45 9.96 -10.53
N SER A 76 12.17 9.66 -10.24
CA SER A 76 11.73 9.27 -8.90
C SER A 76 12.25 7.89 -8.52
N PHE A 77 12.14 6.89 -9.42
CA PHE A 77 12.61 5.54 -9.17
C PHE A 77 14.14 5.43 -9.10
N SER A 78 14.88 6.22 -9.89
CA SER A 78 16.35 6.24 -9.79
C SER A 78 16.83 7.06 -8.59
N GLY A 79 16.22 8.22 -8.32
CA GLY A 79 16.61 9.12 -7.25
C GLY A 79 16.28 8.58 -5.86
N PHE A 80 15.13 7.91 -5.72
CA PHE A 80 14.69 7.27 -4.48
C PHE A 80 14.85 5.76 -4.49
N TYR A 81 15.84 5.23 -5.23
CA TYR A 81 16.05 3.80 -5.37
C TYR A 81 16.07 3.06 -4.03
N LEU A 82 16.91 3.49 -3.10
CA LEU A 82 17.04 2.81 -1.81
C LEU A 82 15.75 2.89 -0.96
N PRO A 83 15.12 4.08 -0.77
CA PRO A 83 13.81 4.16 -0.12
C PRO A 83 12.73 3.28 -0.74
N LEU A 84 12.61 3.25 -2.07
CA LEU A 84 11.59 2.48 -2.76
C LEU A 84 11.82 0.97 -2.63
N ILE A 85 13.08 0.52 -2.67
CA ILE A 85 13.42 -0.89 -2.41
C ILE A 85 13.08 -1.27 -0.96
N MET A 86 13.34 -0.40 0.01
CA MET A 86 12.95 -0.67 1.40
C MET A 86 11.43 -0.79 1.56
N ILE A 87 10.67 0.12 0.94
CA ILE A 87 9.20 0.07 0.95
C ILE A 87 8.70 -1.23 0.32
N LEU A 88 9.27 -1.64 -0.82
CA LEU A 88 8.91 -2.89 -1.48
C LEU A 88 9.10 -4.09 -0.55
N TRP A 89 10.24 -4.19 0.13
CA TRP A 89 10.46 -5.27 1.10
C TRP A 89 9.48 -5.23 2.27
N LEU A 90 9.16 -4.04 2.80
CA LEU A 90 8.18 -3.91 3.87
C LEU A 90 6.78 -4.37 3.44
N LEU A 91 6.36 -4.06 2.21
CA LEU A 91 5.09 -4.53 1.66
C LEU A 91 5.09 -6.06 1.48
N ILE A 92 6.18 -6.64 0.98
CA ILE A 92 6.33 -8.11 0.87
C ILE A 92 6.19 -8.77 2.25
N PHE A 93 6.86 -8.25 3.29
CA PHE A 93 6.75 -8.83 4.62
C PHE A 93 5.35 -8.68 5.22
N ARG A 94 4.64 -7.59 4.91
CA ARG A 94 3.23 -7.41 5.30
C ARG A 94 2.35 -8.48 4.68
N ALA A 95 2.44 -8.67 3.37
CA ALA A 95 1.70 -9.70 2.64
C ALA A 95 1.92 -11.10 3.24
N ILE A 96 3.19 -11.49 3.37
CA ILE A 96 3.57 -12.78 3.95
C ILE A 96 3.04 -12.93 5.39
N GLY A 97 3.15 -11.88 6.21
CA GLY A 97 2.71 -11.91 7.60
C GLY A 97 1.19 -12.08 7.76
N LEU A 98 0.39 -11.52 6.85
CA LEU A 98 -1.07 -11.67 6.85
C LEU A 98 -1.48 -13.06 6.33
N GLU A 99 -0.88 -13.51 5.23
CA GLU A 99 -1.20 -14.79 4.59
C GLU A 99 -0.83 -16.00 5.46
N LEU A 100 0.36 -15.98 6.09
CA LEU A 100 0.81 -17.06 7.00
C LEU A 100 0.04 -17.10 8.33
N ARG A 101 -0.65 -16.02 8.72
CA ARG A 101 -1.48 -15.97 9.93
C ARG A 101 -2.94 -16.34 9.67
N GLY A 102 -3.40 -16.21 8.42
CA GLY A 102 -4.74 -16.63 7.99
C GLY A 102 -4.84 -18.14 7.74
N GLN A 103 -3.71 -18.81 7.51
CA GLN A 103 -3.55 -20.27 7.47
C GLN A 103 -3.33 -20.84 8.88
#